data_AF-A0A8J4H1U6-F1
#
_entry.id   AF-A0A8J4H1U6-F1
#
_cell.length_a   1.000
_cell.length_b   1.000
_cell.length_c   1.000
_cell.angle_alpha   90.00
_cell.angle_beta   90.00
_cell.angle_gamma   90.00
#
_symmetry.space_group_name_H-M   'P 1'
#
loop_
_entity.id
_entity.type
_entity.pdbx_description
1 polymer ?
#
loop_
_entity_poly.entity_id
_entity_poly.type
_entity_poly.pdbx_seq_one_letter_code
_entity_poly.pdbx_strand_id
1 'polypeptide(L)'
;MKPKSYWQKRSGQIAARQHRKADGYEYELQREYERAQRTIQRDIEAFYGRYAKNNDISYAEAQRLLSSGELKEFKMSLEEFIDKAKNNADGRWTKQLNNVYYRTRVSRLEALQVQINQQIEILAGSKQVGVERLLGGAYEDTYYRTMYEIQRGTGIGASFARIDDKALEKVLGTKLDGRNWSQRIWDDRTKLRQELHTKLSQGFIRGDSVDRMSRELADRMRVSYNRARTLVQTETAFFAEQATMSSYEESGILDQYEVLVTLDDRTCPICGPLDGKVFRLSEIDVGVNYPPFHARCRCTTVPYFEDEIDVGERIARSADGDVYYVPGDITYEQWRADYVDSPKPPENAIIHTKEYRTFNAPEQVKEWEKLVTPQWLESLTAQEANSITMYTGPAYRDINRNLRENIGDKRLSELAERISSGIEKFDLKDNLVVFRGMSKNPFGVDAADLPGLRFKEKGFWSTSMLEGKKFNGSVEMEILVPSKSRGAPVNVLSEFKDVEYEFLLDSGLEYRIIEANESNGKLKIVAEVVVDGD
;
A
#
# COMPACT_ATOMS: atom_id res chain seq x y z
N MET A 1 -5.05 -7.26 21.99
CA MET A 1 -5.48 -7.54 20.59
C MET A 1 -6.94 -7.99 20.55
N LYS A 2 -7.69 -7.70 19.47
CA LYS A 2 -9.08 -8.18 19.29
C LYS A 2 -9.13 -9.69 18.94
N PRO A 3 -10.21 -10.42 19.30
CA PRO A 3 -10.34 -11.85 19.06
C PRO A 3 -10.52 -12.20 17.58
N LYS A 4 -10.24 -13.45 17.17
CA LYS A 4 -10.44 -13.95 15.79
C LYS A 4 -11.79 -13.60 15.15
N SER A 5 -12.88 -13.65 15.93
CA SER A 5 -14.23 -13.31 15.47
C SER A 5 -14.38 -11.84 15.04
N TYR A 6 -13.57 -10.93 15.59
CA TYR A 6 -13.49 -9.55 15.16
C TYR A 6 -12.95 -9.46 13.73
N TRP A 7 -11.80 -10.07 13.47
CA TRP A 7 -11.11 -10.04 12.18
C TRP A 7 -11.96 -10.66 11.08
N GLN A 8 -12.55 -11.84 11.35
CA GLN A 8 -13.46 -12.50 10.41
C GLN A 8 -14.66 -11.62 10.04
N LYS A 9 -15.28 -10.97 11.04
CA LYS A 9 -16.41 -10.07 10.80
C LYS A 9 -16.00 -8.85 9.97
N ARG A 10 -14.85 -8.24 10.27
CA ARG A 10 -14.41 -7.00 9.63
C ARG A 10 -13.91 -7.23 8.21
N SER A 11 -13.03 -8.20 7.97
CA SER A 11 -12.62 -8.57 6.62
C SER A 11 -13.82 -9.01 5.76
N GLY A 12 -14.76 -9.77 6.33
CA GLY A 12 -15.99 -10.14 5.63
C GLY A 12 -16.86 -8.93 5.23
N GLN A 13 -16.94 -7.91 6.10
CA GLN A 13 -17.64 -6.65 5.77
C GLN A 13 -16.95 -5.87 4.66
N ILE A 14 -15.61 -5.81 4.67
CA ILE A 14 -14.80 -5.15 3.64
C ILE A 14 -14.99 -5.87 2.30
N ALA A 15 -14.83 -7.20 2.26
CA ALA A 15 -15.03 -7.99 1.05
C ALA A 15 -16.47 -7.83 0.48
N ALA A 16 -17.50 -7.92 1.33
CA ALA A 16 -18.88 -7.69 0.92
C ALA A 16 -19.13 -6.27 0.40
N ARG A 17 -18.34 -5.29 0.83
CA ARG A 17 -18.41 -3.92 0.32
C ARG A 17 -17.89 -3.84 -1.11
N GLN A 18 -16.76 -4.48 -1.41
CA GLN A 18 -16.18 -4.45 -2.75
C GLN A 18 -17.02 -5.23 -3.76
N HIS A 19 -17.58 -6.38 -3.37
CA HIS A 19 -18.55 -7.10 -4.21
C HIS A 19 -19.77 -6.24 -4.53
N ARG A 20 -20.30 -5.49 -3.56
CA ARG A 20 -21.43 -4.57 -3.81
C ARG A 20 -21.06 -3.42 -4.75
N LYS A 21 -19.81 -2.94 -4.76
CA LYS A 21 -19.36 -1.95 -5.75
C LYS A 21 -19.34 -2.54 -7.16
N ALA A 22 -18.81 -3.77 -7.31
CA ALA A 22 -18.84 -4.48 -8.58
C ALA A 22 -20.28 -4.69 -9.06
N ASP A 23 -21.16 -5.21 -8.20
CA ASP A 23 -22.60 -5.39 -8.49
C ASP A 23 -23.27 -4.06 -8.88
N GLY A 24 -22.93 -2.96 -8.20
CA GLY A 24 -23.42 -1.62 -8.54
C GLY A 24 -23.02 -1.18 -9.94
N TYR A 25 -21.76 -1.42 -10.32
CA TYR A 25 -21.26 -1.10 -11.67
C TYR A 25 -21.87 -2.00 -12.75
N GLU A 26 -22.33 -3.22 -12.43
CA GLU A 26 -22.99 -4.10 -13.41
C GLU A 26 -24.23 -3.44 -14.04
N TYR A 27 -24.95 -2.59 -13.31
CA TYR A 27 -26.09 -1.83 -13.85
C TYR A 27 -25.67 -0.77 -14.87
N GLU A 28 -24.56 -0.07 -14.62
CA GLU A 28 -23.99 0.87 -15.59
C GLU A 28 -23.53 0.12 -16.84
N LEU A 29 -22.81 -0.98 -16.64
CA LEU A 29 -22.35 -1.84 -17.73
C LEU A 29 -23.50 -2.34 -18.59
N GLN A 30 -24.57 -2.84 -17.97
CA GLN A 30 -25.76 -3.32 -18.68
C GLN A 30 -26.37 -2.21 -19.55
N ARG A 31 -26.53 -1.01 -19.01
CA ARG A 31 -27.08 0.14 -19.75
C ARG A 31 -26.25 0.51 -20.97
N GLU A 32 -24.92 0.45 -20.87
CA GLU A 32 -24.04 0.73 -22.01
C GLU A 32 -24.16 -0.33 -23.11
N TYR A 33 -24.28 -1.61 -22.76
CA TYR A 33 -24.54 -2.67 -23.74
C TYR A 33 -25.91 -2.52 -24.39
N GLU A 34 -26.96 -2.24 -23.63
CA GLU A 34 -28.31 -2.00 -24.16
C GLU A 34 -28.35 -0.77 -25.07
N ARG A 35 -27.62 0.29 -24.73
CA ARG A 35 -27.46 1.47 -25.59
C ARG A 35 -26.81 1.08 -26.92
N ALA A 36 -25.67 0.39 -26.87
CA ALA A 36 -24.96 -0.05 -28.06
C ALA A 36 -25.83 -0.98 -28.93
N GLN A 37 -26.55 -1.94 -28.33
CA GLN A 37 -27.50 -2.80 -29.04
C GLN A 37 -28.60 -2.01 -29.73
N ARG A 38 -29.24 -1.06 -29.03
CA ARG A 38 -30.29 -0.20 -29.60
C ARG A 38 -29.77 0.70 -30.73
N THR A 39 -28.51 1.12 -30.67
CA THR A 39 -27.91 1.93 -31.74
C THR A 39 -27.58 1.05 -32.96
N ILE A 40 -26.96 -0.12 -32.75
CA ILE A 40 -26.70 -1.09 -33.82
C ILE A 40 -28.01 -1.48 -34.53
N GLN A 41 -29.08 -1.72 -33.76
CA GLN A 41 -30.41 -1.99 -34.31
C GLN A 41 -30.87 -0.88 -35.26
N ARG A 42 -30.81 0.37 -34.78
CA ARG A 42 -31.21 1.55 -35.55
C ARG A 42 -30.33 1.76 -36.78
N ASP A 43 -29.03 1.45 -36.70
CA ASP A 43 -28.12 1.55 -37.84
C ASP A 43 -28.49 0.55 -38.94
N ILE A 44 -28.86 -0.68 -38.57
CA ILE A 44 -29.37 -1.69 -39.50
C ILE A 44 -30.71 -1.23 -40.11
N GLU A 45 -31.66 -0.79 -39.29
CA GLU A 45 -32.96 -0.33 -39.79
C GLU A 45 -32.82 0.87 -40.74
N ALA A 46 -32.01 1.85 -40.37
CA ALA A 46 -31.74 3.03 -41.17
C ALA A 46 -30.99 2.69 -42.46
N PHE A 47 -30.13 1.67 -42.43
CA PHE A 47 -29.49 1.14 -43.63
C PHE A 47 -30.52 0.60 -44.64
N TYR A 48 -31.45 -0.24 -44.20
CA TYR A 48 -32.53 -0.76 -45.05
C TYR A 48 -33.49 0.36 -45.49
N GLY A 49 -33.80 1.31 -44.62
CA GLY A 49 -34.64 2.47 -44.95
C GLY A 49 -34.02 3.40 -46.00
N ARG A 50 -32.72 3.69 -45.89
CA ARG A 50 -31.99 4.46 -46.93
C ARG A 50 -31.97 3.71 -48.26
N TYR A 51 -31.80 2.39 -48.23
CA TYR A 51 -31.88 1.57 -49.44
C TYR A 51 -33.26 1.63 -50.07
N ALA A 52 -34.33 1.53 -49.27
CA ALA A 52 -35.71 1.65 -49.75
C ALA A 52 -35.93 2.98 -50.48
N LYS A 53 -35.56 4.09 -49.82
CA LYS A 53 -35.72 5.45 -50.35
C LYS A 53 -34.89 5.70 -51.62
N ASN A 54 -33.64 5.26 -51.66
CA ASN A 54 -32.74 5.52 -52.80
C ASN A 54 -33.09 4.71 -54.04
N ASN A 55 -33.97 3.71 -53.94
CA ASN A 55 -34.40 2.89 -55.06
C ASN A 55 -35.92 3.00 -55.31
N ASP A 56 -36.61 3.93 -54.65
CA ASP A 56 -38.07 4.12 -54.75
C ASP A 56 -38.90 2.84 -54.53
N ILE A 57 -38.44 1.99 -53.60
CA ILE A 57 -39.09 0.72 -53.23
C ILE A 57 -39.62 0.79 -51.80
N SER A 58 -40.57 -0.10 -51.46
CA SER A 58 -41.06 -0.19 -50.08
C SER A 58 -39.99 -0.75 -49.13
N TYR A 59 -40.11 -0.50 -47.82
CA TYR A 59 -39.19 -1.09 -46.83
C TYR A 59 -39.22 -2.63 -46.86
N ALA A 60 -40.40 -3.22 -47.02
CA ALA A 60 -40.56 -4.67 -47.16
C ALA A 60 -39.88 -5.20 -48.43
N GLU A 61 -39.91 -4.42 -49.52
CA GLU A 61 -39.24 -4.75 -50.77
C GLU A 61 -37.73 -4.52 -50.70
N ALA A 62 -37.26 -3.51 -49.96
CA ALA A 62 -35.86 -3.32 -49.61
C ALA A 62 -35.32 -4.49 -48.80
N GLN A 63 -36.08 -4.93 -47.79
CA GLN A 63 -35.79 -6.14 -47.06
C GLN A 63 -35.75 -7.34 -48.00
N ARG A 64 -36.77 -7.52 -48.85
CA ARG A 64 -36.86 -8.62 -49.83
C ARG A 64 -35.71 -8.61 -50.83
N LEU A 65 -35.29 -7.48 -51.39
CA LEU A 65 -34.27 -7.41 -52.44
C LEU A 65 -32.87 -7.62 -51.87
N LEU A 66 -32.60 -7.11 -50.66
CA LEU A 66 -31.38 -7.38 -49.92
C LEU A 66 -31.37 -8.80 -49.32
N SER A 67 -32.54 -9.40 -49.06
CA SER A 67 -32.68 -10.79 -48.58
C SER A 67 -32.84 -11.84 -49.69
N SER A 68 -33.29 -11.45 -50.88
CA SER A 68 -33.51 -12.38 -51.97
C SER A 68 -32.16 -12.84 -52.45
N GLY A 69 -31.92 -14.14 -52.32
CA GLY A 69 -30.75 -14.86 -52.77
C GLY A 69 -30.58 -14.85 -54.30
N GLU A 70 -30.40 -13.68 -54.90
CA GLU A 70 -29.66 -13.53 -56.15
C GLU A 70 -28.17 -13.86 -55.96
N LEU A 71 -27.77 -14.32 -54.78
CA LEU A 71 -26.52 -15.03 -54.52
C LEU A 71 -26.53 -16.49 -54.96
N LYS A 72 -27.62 -17.04 -55.52
CA LYS A 72 -27.60 -18.42 -56.03
C LYS A 72 -26.57 -18.65 -57.15
N GLU A 73 -26.08 -17.58 -57.78
CA GLU A 73 -24.94 -17.61 -58.71
C GLU A 73 -23.57 -17.34 -58.05
N PHE A 74 -23.53 -16.85 -56.82
CA PHE A 74 -22.31 -16.42 -56.15
C PHE A 74 -21.73 -17.55 -55.29
N LYS A 75 -20.86 -18.35 -55.91
CA LYS A 75 -20.28 -19.57 -55.32
C LYS A 75 -19.18 -19.34 -54.28
N MET A 76 -18.82 -18.09 -53.96
CA MET A 76 -17.69 -17.77 -53.06
C MET A 76 -18.17 -17.05 -51.80
N SER A 77 -17.45 -17.22 -50.69
CA SER A 77 -17.76 -16.50 -49.44
C SER A 77 -17.36 -15.02 -49.54
N LEU A 78 -17.93 -14.15 -48.69
CA LEU A 78 -17.55 -12.73 -48.64
C LEU A 78 -16.07 -12.54 -48.24
N GLU A 79 -15.58 -13.39 -47.35
CA GLU A 79 -14.19 -13.38 -46.89
C GLU A 79 -13.24 -13.72 -48.05
N GLU A 80 -13.62 -14.71 -48.86
CA GLU A 80 -12.91 -15.10 -50.08
C GLU A 80 -13.01 -14.04 -51.19
N PHE A 81 -14.12 -13.31 -51.29
CA PHE A 81 -14.28 -12.17 -52.20
C PHE A 81 -13.38 -10.99 -51.81
N ILE A 82 -13.35 -10.61 -50.53
CA ILE A 82 -12.51 -9.51 -50.02
C ILE A 82 -11.03 -9.85 -50.21
N ASP A 83 -10.63 -11.09 -49.92
CA ASP A 83 -9.26 -11.55 -50.11
C ASP A 83 -8.84 -11.56 -51.59
N LYS A 84 -9.71 -12.06 -52.49
CA LYS A 84 -9.49 -12.02 -53.94
C LYS A 84 -9.45 -10.59 -54.49
N ALA A 85 -10.25 -9.66 -53.95
CA ALA A 85 -10.24 -8.25 -54.36
C ALA A 85 -8.95 -7.53 -53.94
N LYS A 86 -8.43 -7.81 -52.74
CA LYS A 86 -7.13 -7.29 -52.27
C LYS A 86 -5.95 -7.84 -53.07
N ASN A 87 -6.04 -9.08 -53.53
CA ASN A 87 -4.97 -9.80 -54.26
C ASN A 87 -5.21 -9.90 -55.79
N ASN A 88 -5.93 -8.94 -56.39
CA ASN A 88 -6.26 -8.89 -57.83
C ASN A 88 -5.35 -7.94 -58.65
N ALA A 89 -4.07 -7.81 -58.28
CA ALA A 89 -3.14 -6.93 -59.00
C ALA A 89 -2.90 -7.37 -60.46
N ASP A 90 -3.05 -8.66 -60.75
CA ASP A 90 -2.96 -9.27 -62.08
C ASP A 90 -4.29 -9.26 -62.85
N GLY A 91 -5.36 -8.74 -62.24
CA GLY A 91 -6.66 -8.58 -62.88
C GLY A 91 -7.42 -9.89 -63.14
N ARG A 92 -6.94 -11.06 -62.68
CA ARG A 92 -7.53 -12.38 -62.98
C ARG A 92 -8.98 -12.55 -62.49
N TRP A 93 -9.35 -11.85 -61.43
CA TRP A 93 -10.69 -11.88 -60.82
C TRP A 93 -11.56 -10.71 -61.28
N THR A 94 -11.05 -9.79 -62.12
CA THR A 94 -11.72 -8.53 -62.46
C THR A 94 -13.13 -8.72 -63.01
N LYS A 95 -13.37 -9.73 -63.85
CA LYS A 95 -14.70 -10.01 -64.42
C LYS A 95 -15.69 -10.53 -63.36
N GLN A 96 -15.22 -11.29 -62.38
CA GLN A 96 -16.02 -11.76 -61.23
C GLN A 96 -16.24 -10.65 -60.19
N LEU A 97 -15.32 -9.68 -60.10
CA LEU A 97 -15.41 -8.52 -59.21
C LEU A 97 -16.20 -7.33 -59.82
N ASN A 98 -16.38 -7.26 -61.15
CA ASN A 98 -16.93 -6.10 -61.86
C ASN A 98 -18.46 -6.00 -61.92
N ASN A 99 -19.21 -6.88 -61.27
CA ASN A 99 -20.65 -6.74 -61.24
C ASN A 99 -21.05 -5.59 -60.29
N VAL A 100 -21.46 -4.46 -60.88
CA VAL A 100 -21.82 -3.19 -60.22
C VAL A 100 -22.83 -3.38 -59.09
N TYR A 101 -23.73 -4.35 -59.23
CA TYR A 101 -24.70 -4.70 -58.19
C TYR A 101 -24.02 -5.26 -56.92
N TYR A 102 -23.06 -6.17 -57.08
CA TYR A 102 -22.31 -6.70 -55.94
C TYR A 102 -21.37 -5.66 -55.35
N ARG A 103 -20.70 -4.84 -56.19
CA ARG A 103 -19.86 -3.73 -55.71
C ARG A 103 -20.65 -2.75 -54.84
N THR A 104 -21.85 -2.37 -55.27
CA THR A 104 -22.71 -1.47 -54.49
C THR A 104 -23.25 -2.10 -53.22
N ARG A 105 -23.55 -3.41 -53.19
CA ARG A 105 -23.89 -4.13 -51.96
C ARG A 105 -22.72 -4.26 -50.98
N VAL A 106 -21.51 -4.54 -51.48
CA VAL A 106 -20.30 -4.65 -50.65
C VAL A 106 -19.96 -3.32 -49.99
N SER A 107 -19.92 -2.21 -50.74
CA SER A 107 -19.64 -0.89 -50.16
C SER A 107 -20.68 -0.45 -49.12
N ARG A 108 -21.92 -0.89 -49.28
CA ARG A 108 -23.01 -0.67 -48.33
C ARG A 108 -22.83 -1.48 -47.04
N LEU A 109 -22.46 -2.76 -47.17
CA LEU A 109 -22.12 -3.61 -46.02
C LEU A 109 -20.91 -3.06 -45.26
N GLU A 110 -19.88 -2.60 -45.96
CA GLU A 110 -18.70 -1.96 -45.38
C GLU A 110 -19.09 -0.71 -44.56
N ALA A 111 -19.98 0.13 -45.10
CA ALA A 111 -20.46 1.31 -44.37
C ALA A 111 -21.20 0.93 -43.07
N LEU A 112 -22.06 -0.10 -43.10
CA LEU A 112 -22.75 -0.59 -41.90
C LEU A 112 -21.75 -1.21 -40.89
N GLN A 113 -20.74 -1.93 -41.37
CA GLN A 113 -19.68 -2.47 -40.53
C GLN A 113 -18.89 -1.35 -39.82
N VAL A 114 -18.60 -0.24 -40.50
CA VAL A 114 -17.96 0.93 -39.89
C VAL A 114 -18.83 1.52 -38.77
N GLN A 115 -20.14 1.65 -38.99
CA GLN A 115 -21.07 2.16 -37.97
C GLN A 115 -21.12 1.25 -36.73
N ILE A 116 -21.21 -0.06 -36.94
CA ILE A 116 -21.19 -1.03 -35.84
C ILE A 116 -19.84 -0.99 -35.11
N ASN A 117 -18.72 -0.93 -35.84
CA ASN A 117 -17.40 -0.82 -35.24
C ASN A 117 -17.29 0.43 -34.36
N GLN A 118 -17.84 1.56 -34.79
CA GLN A 118 -17.88 2.77 -33.97
C GLN A 118 -18.60 2.55 -32.65
N GLN A 119 -19.74 1.84 -32.64
CA GLN A 119 -20.46 1.50 -31.40
C GLN A 119 -19.62 0.60 -30.47
N ILE A 120 -18.86 -0.33 -31.04
CA ILE A 120 -17.97 -1.22 -30.29
C ILE A 120 -16.81 -0.44 -29.66
N GLU A 121 -16.22 0.52 -30.38
CA GLU A 121 -15.14 1.37 -29.84
C GLU A 121 -15.66 2.28 -28.71
N ILE A 122 -16.85 2.88 -28.88
CA ILE A 122 -17.50 3.69 -27.83
C ILE A 122 -17.75 2.84 -26.57
N LEU A 123 -18.28 1.62 -26.75
CA LEU A 123 -18.53 0.70 -25.65
C LEU A 123 -17.23 0.30 -24.94
N ALA A 124 -16.15 0.03 -25.68
CA ALA A 124 -14.85 -0.31 -25.09
C ALA A 124 -14.23 0.87 -24.33
N GLY A 125 -14.29 2.08 -24.88
CA GLY A 125 -13.83 3.29 -24.20
C GLY A 125 -14.62 3.59 -22.92
N SER A 126 -15.95 3.43 -22.95
CA SER A 126 -16.79 3.57 -21.76
C SER A 126 -16.47 2.52 -20.69
N LYS A 127 -16.27 1.26 -21.09
CA LYS A 127 -15.81 0.18 -20.20
C LYS A 127 -14.46 0.51 -19.56
N GLN A 128 -13.49 0.96 -20.36
CA GLN A 128 -12.16 1.33 -19.88
C GLN A 128 -12.25 2.33 -18.72
N VAL A 129 -12.92 3.46 -18.94
CA VAL A 129 -13.07 4.53 -17.93
C VAL A 129 -13.84 4.06 -16.70
N GLY A 130 -14.95 3.34 -16.90
CA GLY A 130 -15.79 2.90 -15.79
C GLY A 130 -15.12 1.84 -14.92
N VAL A 131 -14.42 0.88 -15.54
CA VAL A 131 -13.66 -0.16 -14.82
C VAL A 131 -12.47 0.45 -14.10
N GLU A 132 -11.72 1.36 -14.72
CA GLU A 132 -10.60 2.06 -14.06
C GLU A 132 -11.04 2.74 -12.76
N ARG A 133 -12.12 3.52 -12.83
CA ARG A 133 -12.71 4.18 -11.65
C ARG A 133 -13.16 3.19 -10.59
N LEU A 134 -13.78 2.07 -11.00
CA LEU A 134 -14.23 1.03 -10.09
C LEU A 134 -13.05 0.37 -9.37
N LEU A 135 -12.01 -0.01 -10.11
CA LEU A 135 -10.86 -0.73 -9.57
C LEU A 135 -10.01 0.17 -8.68
N GLY A 136 -9.75 1.41 -9.10
CA GLY A 136 -9.05 2.40 -8.26
C GLY A 136 -9.80 2.67 -6.96
N GLY A 137 -11.11 2.92 -7.03
CA GLY A 137 -11.93 3.13 -5.84
C GLY A 137 -12.18 1.87 -4.99
N ALA A 138 -12.03 0.66 -5.55
CA ALA A 138 -12.05 -0.58 -4.78
C ALA A 138 -10.72 -0.81 -4.04
N TYR A 139 -9.60 -0.54 -4.72
CA TYR A 139 -8.27 -0.63 -4.14
C TYR A 139 -8.10 0.35 -2.97
N GLU A 140 -8.33 1.64 -3.21
CA GLU A 140 -8.14 2.70 -2.20
C GLU A 140 -9.00 2.46 -0.94
N ASP A 141 -10.29 2.21 -1.11
CA ASP A 141 -11.21 1.98 0.00
C ASP A 141 -10.92 0.67 0.74
N THR A 142 -10.40 -0.37 0.06
CA THR A 142 -9.98 -1.61 0.73
C THR A 142 -8.70 -1.37 1.52
N TYR A 143 -7.70 -0.72 0.92
CA TYR A 143 -6.42 -0.44 1.55
C TYR A 143 -6.61 0.34 2.86
N TYR A 144 -7.32 1.47 2.82
CA TYR A 144 -7.53 2.28 4.02
C TYR A 144 -8.42 1.62 5.06
N ARG A 145 -9.44 0.85 4.65
CA ARG A 145 -10.29 0.12 5.62
C ARG A 145 -9.56 -1.03 6.28
N THR A 146 -8.77 -1.78 5.51
CA THR A 146 -7.95 -2.86 6.07
C THR A 146 -6.93 -2.29 7.04
N MET A 147 -6.24 -1.21 6.67
CA MET A 147 -5.33 -0.49 7.58
C MET A 147 -6.06 -0.01 8.85
N TYR A 148 -7.21 0.66 8.72
CA TYR A 148 -8.03 1.07 9.86
C TYR A 148 -8.38 -0.10 10.79
N GLU A 149 -8.84 -1.23 10.25
CA GLU A 149 -9.21 -2.38 11.07
C GLU A 149 -8.01 -3.04 11.73
N ILE A 150 -6.85 -3.06 11.06
CA ILE A 150 -5.58 -3.50 11.65
C ILE A 150 -5.23 -2.62 12.84
N GLN A 151 -5.12 -1.30 12.62
CA GLN A 151 -4.69 -0.36 13.66
C GLN A 151 -5.67 -0.32 14.85
N ARG A 152 -6.97 -0.36 14.58
CA ARG A 152 -8.00 -0.44 15.63
C ARG A 152 -8.00 -1.78 16.36
N GLY A 153 -7.73 -2.86 15.65
CA GLY A 153 -7.78 -4.22 16.20
C GLY A 153 -6.55 -4.57 17.04
N THR A 154 -5.39 -3.97 16.72
CA THR A 154 -4.17 -4.06 17.51
C THR A 154 -4.09 -2.98 18.59
N GLY A 155 -4.74 -1.83 18.36
CA GLY A 155 -4.62 -0.62 19.18
C GLY A 155 -3.38 0.21 18.83
N ILE A 156 -2.65 -0.16 17.79
CA ILE A 156 -1.38 0.47 17.41
C ILE A 156 -1.40 0.78 15.92
N GLY A 157 -1.13 2.03 15.58
CA GLY A 157 -0.89 2.51 14.23
C GLY A 157 0.58 2.79 13.97
N ALA A 158 0.99 2.62 12.73
CA ALA A 158 2.28 3.05 12.22
C ALA A 158 2.04 4.00 11.05
N SER A 159 3.04 4.83 10.73
CA SER A 159 3.04 5.55 9.46
C SER A 159 2.97 4.56 8.29
N PHE A 160 2.08 4.82 7.34
CA PHE A 160 1.88 4.00 6.14
C PHE A 160 1.87 4.89 4.89
N ALA A 161 2.24 4.31 3.74
CA ALA A 161 2.24 5.04 2.48
C ALA A 161 0.82 5.48 2.08
N ARG A 162 0.62 6.76 1.82
CA ARG A 162 -0.62 7.24 1.21
C ARG A 162 -0.64 6.83 -0.25
N ILE A 163 -1.82 6.42 -0.72
CA ILE A 163 -2.03 6.12 -2.13
C ILE A 163 -2.11 7.46 -2.87
N ASP A 164 -1.07 7.75 -3.65
CA ASP A 164 -1.10 8.79 -4.67
C ASP A 164 -1.50 8.21 -6.04
N ASP A 165 -1.79 9.10 -7.00
CA ASP A 165 -2.22 8.71 -8.34
C ASP A 165 -1.19 7.82 -9.06
N LYS A 166 0.11 8.01 -8.81
CA LYS A 166 1.18 7.23 -9.45
C LYS A 166 1.26 5.83 -8.87
N ALA A 167 1.15 5.70 -7.56
CA ALA A 167 1.10 4.42 -6.87
C ALA A 167 -0.15 3.64 -7.32
N LEU A 168 -1.30 4.32 -7.41
CA LEU A 168 -2.54 3.72 -7.90
C LEU A 168 -2.40 3.23 -9.36
N GLU A 169 -1.85 4.05 -10.26
CA GLU A 169 -1.62 3.67 -11.66
C GLU A 169 -0.68 2.45 -11.77
N LYS A 170 0.40 2.46 -10.98
CA LYS A 170 1.34 1.32 -10.92
C LYS A 170 0.63 0.04 -10.48
N VAL A 171 -0.18 0.11 -9.42
CA VAL A 171 -0.92 -1.05 -8.94
C VAL A 171 -1.95 -1.50 -9.96
N LEU A 172 -2.72 -0.60 -10.57
CA LEU A 172 -3.71 -0.95 -11.61
C LEU A 172 -3.06 -1.57 -12.86
N GLY A 173 -1.76 -1.40 -13.07
CA GLY A 173 -0.97 -2.10 -14.08
C GLY A 173 -0.71 -3.59 -13.79
N THR A 174 -1.01 -4.08 -12.58
CA THR A 174 -0.75 -5.46 -12.18
C THR A 174 -1.52 -6.47 -13.05
N LYS A 175 -0.86 -7.59 -13.34
CA LYS A 175 -1.38 -8.64 -14.21
C LYS A 175 -2.01 -9.75 -13.38
N LEU A 176 -3.18 -10.19 -13.81
CA LEU A 176 -3.80 -11.45 -13.41
C LEU A 176 -3.73 -12.41 -14.61
N ASP A 177 -3.27 -13.65 -14.40
CA ASP A 177 -3.07 -14.64 -15.48
C ASP A 177 -2.29 -14.07 -16.70
N GLY A 178 -1.25 -13.29 -16.44
CA GLY A 178 -0.36 -12.72 -17.46
C GLY A 178 -0.91 -11.51 -18.24
N ARG A 179 -2.13 -11.02 -17.94
CA ARG A 179 -2.73 -9.83 -18.56
C ARG A 179 -3.30 -8.87 -17.53
N ASN A 180 -3.26 -7.58 -17.79
CA ASN A 180 -3.97 -6.60 -16.97
C ASN A 180 -5.43 -6.43 -17.43
N TRP A 181 -6.24 -5.78 -16.59
CA TRP A 181 -7.67 -5.55 -16.84
C TRP A 181 -7.95 -4.79 -18.15
N SER A 182 -7.13 -3.78 -18.50
CA SER A 182 -7.31 -2.97 -19.71
C SER A 182 -7.08 -3.79 -20.97
N GLN A 183 -6.01 -4.59 -21.01
CA GLN A 183 -5.74 -5.53 -22.10
C GLN A 183 -6.92 -6.49 -22.29
N ARG A 184 -7.49 -7.02 -21.20
CA ARG A 184 -8.67 -7.91 -21.27
C ARG A 184 -9.91 -7.20 -21.86
N ILE A 185 -10.11 -5.91 -21.58
CA ILE A 185 -11.17 -5.10 -22.22
C ILE A 185 -10.93 -4.96 -23.73
N TRP A 186 -9.71 -4.64 -24.14
CA TRP A 186 -9.35 -4.44 -25.54
C TRP A 186 -9.33 -5.74 -26.36
N ASP A 187 -8.99 -6.86 -25.73
CA ASP A 187 -9.11 -8.21 -26.29
C ASP A 187 -10.59 -8.56 -26.52
N ASP A 188 -11.46 -8.34 -25.54
CA ASP A 188 -12.90 -8.57 -25.66
C ASP A 188 -13.52 -7.68 -26.76
N ARG A 189 -13.07 -6.42 -26.88
CA ARG A 189 -13.44 -5.50 -27.96
C ARG A 189 -13.09 -6.08 -29.33
N THR A 190 -11.86 -6.56 -29.51
CA THR A 190 -11.40 -7.15 -30.77
C THR A 190 -12.22 -8.39 -31.12
N LYS A 191 -12.48 -9.24 -30.12
CA LYS A 191 -13.29 -10.45 -30.28
C LYS A 191 -14.75 -10.14 -30.63
N LEU A 192 -15.38 -9.19 -29.94
CA LEU A 192 -16.74 -8.75 -30.24
C LEU A 192 -16.85 -8.18 -31.66
N ARG A 193 -15.88 -7.36 -32.07
CA ARG A 193 -15.80 -6.82 -33.44
C ARG A 193 -15.79 -7.93 -34.49
N GLN A 194 -14.94 -8.93 -34.31
CA GLN A 194 -14.87 -10.08 -35.22
C GLN A 194 -16.19 -10.87 -35.23
N GLU A 195 -16.75 -11.16 -34.06
CA GLU A 195 -18.01 -11.90 -33.94
C GLU A 195 -19.19 -11.18 -34.63
N LEU A 196 -19.32 -9.85 -34.42
CA LEU A 196 -20.37 -9.06 -35.05
C LEU A 196 -20.16 -8.89 -36.55
N HIS A 197 -18.92 -8.68 -37.00
CA HIS A 197 -18.56 -8.64 -38.42
C HIS A 197 -18.95 -9.95 -39.11
N THR A 198 -18.52 -11.09 -38.57
CA THR A 198 -18.85 -12.41 -39.13
C THR A 198 -20.36 -12.64 -39.17
N LYS A 199 -21.10 -12.30 -38.11
CA LYS A 199 -22.55 -12.50 -38.07
C LYS A 199 -23.31 -11.60 -39.03
N LEU A 200 -22.92 -10.32 -39.11
CA LEU A 200 -23.51 -9.39 -40.07
C LEU A 200 -23.26 -9.86 -41.50
N SER A 201 -22.02 -10.24 -41.83
CA SER A 201 -21.67 -10.75 -43.16
C SER A 201 -22.41 -12.03 -43.53
N GLN A 202 -22.50 -13.00 -42.60
CA GLN A 202 -23.27 -14.22 -42.82
C GLN A 202 -24.76 -13.92 -43.04
N GLY A 203 -25.34 -13.05 -42.22
CA GLY A 203 -26.73 -12.63 -42.36
C GLY A 203 -27.00 -11.95 -43.69
N PHE A 204 -26.09 -11.07 -44.12
CA PHE A 204 -26.20 -10.37 -45.40
C PHE A 204 -26.07 -11.34 -46.61
N ILE A 205 -25.14 -12.30 -46.57
CA ILE A 205 -24.95 -13.32 -47.62
C ILE A 205 -26.16 -14.25 -47.74
N ARG A 206 -26.71 -14.70 -46.61
CA ARG A 206 -27.91 -15.56 -46.57
C ARG A 206 -29.17 -14.81 -46.96
N GLY A 207 -29.14 -13.48 -46.87
CA GLY A 207 -30.30 -12.65 -47.02
C GLY A 207 -31.26 -12.78 -45.84
N ASP A 208 -30.75 -12.69 -44.62
CA ASP A 208 -31.61 -12.71 -43.44
C ASP A 208 -32.43 -11.42 -43.32
N SER A 209 -33.64 -11.53 -42.75
CA SER A 209 -34.43 -10.34 -42.41
C SER A 209 -33.71 -9.49 -41.36
N VAL A 210 -34.05 -8.19 -41.32
CA VAL A 210 -33.53 -7.26 -40.30
C VAL A 210 -33.71 -7.86 -38.91
N ASP A 211 -34.92 -8.30 -38.57
CA ASP A 211 -35.22 -8.89 -37.26
C ASP A 211 -34.35 -10.09 -36.91
N ARG A 212 -34.00 -10.92 -37.90
CA ARG A 212 -33.13 -12.09 -37.65
C ARG A 212 -31.68 -11.66 -37.43
N MET A 213 -31.14 -10.78 -38.27
CA MET A 213 -29.77 -10.27 -38.11
C MET A 213 -29.61 -9.53 -36.78
N SER A 214 -30.57 -8.65 -36.46
CA SER A 214 -30.69 -7.94 -35.21
C SER A 214 -30.62 -8.85 -33.98
N ARG A 215 -31.37 -9.96 -34.01
CA ARG A 215 -31.34 -10.97 -32.94
C ARG A 215 -29.97 -11.66 -32.84
N GLU A 216 -29.37 -12.07 -33.95
CA GLU A 216 -28.05 -12.71 -33.95
C GLU A 216 -26.94 -11.79 -33.39
N LEU A 217 -26.97 -10.50 -33.73
CA LEU A 217 -26.03 -9.51 -33.21
C LEU A 217 -26.29 -9.22 -31.72
N ALA A 218 -27.56 -9.11 -31.30
CA ALA A 218 -27.93 -8.93 -29.91
C ALA A 218 -27.46 -10.11 -29.03
N ASP A 219 -27.54 -11.35 -29.53
CA ASP A 219 -27.01 -12.53 -28.83
C ASP A 219 -25.50 -12.47 -28.65
N ARG A 220 -24.74 -12.03 -29.66
CA ARG A 220 -23.29 -11.85 -29.51
C ARG A 220 -22.93 -10.74 -28.52
N MET A 221 -23.67 -9.63 -28.56
CA MET A 221 -23.56 -8.55 -27.57
C MET A 221 -23.84 -9.07 -26.16
N ARG A 222 -24.85 -9.93 -25.96
CA ARG A 222 -25.15 -10.57 -24.67
C ARG A 222 -24.04 -11.48 -24.18
N VAL A 223 -23.36 -12.20 -25.07
CA VAL A 223 -22.19 -13.00 -24.70
C VAL A 223 -21.03 -12.10 -24.26
N SER A 224 -20.73 -11.02 -24.99
CA SER A 224 -19.69 -10.07 -24.59
C SER A 224 -20.03 -9.35 -23.28
N TYR A 225 -21.30 -9.00 -23.04
CA TYR A 225 -21.76 -8.49 -21.76
C TYR A 225 -21.45 -9.46 -20.60
N ASN A 226 -21.78 -10.75 -20.76
CA ASN A 226 -21.48 -11.75 -19.74
C ASN A 226 -19.97 -11.92 -19.49
N ARG A 227 -19.13 -11.83 -20.53
CA ARG A 227 -17.66 -11.82 -20.38
C ARG A 227 -17.20 -10.59 -19.60
N ALA A 228 -17.69 -9.41 -19.95
CA ALA A 228 -17.37 -8.16 -19.26
C ALA A 228 -17.82 -8.17 -17.79
N ARG A 229 -18.99 -8.73 -17.50
CA ARG A 229 -19.49 -8.93 -16.14
C ARG A 229 -18.54 -9.82 -15.32
N THR A 230 -18.10 -10.95 -15.88
CA THR A 230 -17.11 -11.82 -15.23
C THR A 230 -15.78 -11.10 -14.99
N LEU A 231 -15.32 -10.33 -15.97
CA LEU A 231 -14.10 -9.54 -15.87
C LEU A 231 -14.20 -8.57 -14.69
N VAL A 232 -15.24 -7.73 -14.66
CA VAL A 232 -15.49 -6.75 -13.59
C VAL A 232 -15.41 -7.40 -12.21
N GLN A 233 -16.17 -8.46 -11.99
CA GLN A 233 -16.20 -9.17 -10.70
C GLN A 233 -14.84 -9.75 -10.31
N THR A 234 -14.13 -10.33 -11.28
CA THR A 234 -12.84 -10.97 -11.02
C THR A 234 -11.74 -9.96 -10.76
N GLU A 235 -11.67 -8.89 -11.57
CA GLU A 235 -10.70 -7.81 -11.39
C GLU A 235 -10.97 -7.05 -10.09
N THR A 236 -12.23 -6.76 -9.75
CA THR A 236 -12.55 -6.09 -8.47
C THR A 236 -12.14 -6.95 -7.27
N ALA A 237 -12.38 -8.26 -7.30
CA ALA A 237 -11.89 -9.16 -6.26
C ALA A 237 -10.37 -9.18 -6.20
N PHE A 238 -9.69 -9.25 -7.35
CA PHE A 238 -8.23 -9.21 -7.42
C PHE A 238 -7.66 -7.93 -6.81
N PHE A 239 -8.12 -6.76 -7.24
CA PHE A 239 -7.60 -5.49 -6.73
C PHE A 239 -7.98 -5.22 -5.27
N ALA A 240 -9.11 -5.74 -4.78
CA ALA A 240 -9.42 -5.71 -3.36
C ALA A 240 -8.41 -6.54 -2.55
N GLU A 241 -8.06 -7.75 -2.99
CA GLU A 241 -7.09 -8.58 -2.29
C GLU A 241 -5.66 -8.06 -2.44
N GLN A 242 -5.29 -7.44 -3.57
CA GLN A 242 -4.02 -6.72 -3.68
C GLN A 242 -3.94 -5.55 -2.68
N ALA A 243 -5.04 -4.83 -2.47
CA ALA A 243 -5.09 -3.78 -1.46
C ALA A 243 -4.96 -4.33 -0.04
N THR A 244 -5.62 -5.45 0.26
CA THR A 244 -5.49 -6.14 1.54
C THR A 244 -4.06 -6.59 1.80
N MET A 245 -3.41 -7.20 0.80
CA MET A 245 -2.00 -7.59 0.87
C MET A 245 -1.10 -6.39 1.13
N SER A 246 -1.24 -5.31 0.36
CA SER A 246 -0.45 -4.10 0.58
C SER A 246 -0.70 -3.49 1.96
N SER A 247 -1.92 -3.54 2.50
CA SER A 247 -2.17 -3.10 3.88
C SER A 247 -1.46 -3.99 4.91
N TYR A 248 -1.39 -5.29 4.67
CA TYR A 248 -0.66 -6.22 5.55
C TYR A 248 0.84 -5.91 5.55
N GLU A 249 1.44 -5.76 4.36
CA GLU A 249 2.85 -5.43 4.20
C GLU A 249 3.20 -4.07 4.82
N GLU A 250 2.43 -3.02 4.48
CA GLU A 250 2.65 -1.65 4.97
C GLU A 250 2.38 -1.51 6.48
N SER A 251 1.56 -2.38 7.07
CA SER A 251 1.33 -2.35 8.51
C SER A 251 2.57 -2.73 9.31
N GLY A 252 3.48 -3.54 8.74
CA GLY A 252 4.72 -3.99 9.39
C GLY A 252 4.52 -4.93 10.59
N ILE A 253 3.28 -5.29 10.94
CA ILE A 253 2.98 -6.09 12.15
C ILE A 253 2.52 -7.52 11.87
N LEU A 254 2.24 -7.83 10.61
CA LEU A 254 1.67 -9.11 10.19
C LEU A 254 2.72 -9.90 9.40
N ASP A 255 2.87 -11.18 9.72
CA ASP A 255 3.72 -12.11 8.96
C ASP A 255 2.91 -13.24 8.31
N GLN A 256 1.68 -13.45 8.77
CA GLN A 256 0.80 -14.54 8.36
C GLN A 256 -0.64 -14.07 8.18
N TYR A 257 -1.37 -14.73 7.30
CA TYR A 257 -2.79 -14.51 7.08
C TYR A 257 -3.54 -15.83 7.11
N GLU A 258 -4.81 -15.78 7.45
CA GLU A 258 -5.74 -16.90 7.35
C GLU A 258 -6.71 -16.66 6.20
N VAL A 259 -6.93 -17.68 5.38
CA VAL A 259 -7.94 -17.63 4.31
C VAL A 259 -9.34 -17.70 4.91
N LEU A 260 -10.16 -16.71 4.58
CA LEU A 260 -11.56 -16.64 4.98
C LEU A 260 -12.46 -16.89 3.76
N VAL A 261 -13.12 -18.04 3.77
CA VAL A 261 -14.07 -18.42 2.72
C VAL A 261 -15.47 -17.97 3.13
N THR A 262 -16.24 -17.45 2.17
CA THR A 262 -17.68 -17.29 2.36
C THR A 262 -18.31 -18.68 2.36
N LEU A 263 -18.62 -19.22 3.54
CA LEU A 263 -19.32 -20.51 3.73
C LEU A 263 -20.83 -20.35 3.54
N ASP A 264 -21.29 -20.35 2.28
CA ASP A 264 -22.70 -20.36 1.90
C ASP A 264 -22.98 -21.49 0.90
N ASP A 265 -24.24 -21.65 0.46
CA ASP A 265 -24.63 -22.70 -0.51
C ASP A 265 -23.92 -22.58 -1.88
N ARG A 266 -23.11 -21.52 -2.08
CA ARG A 266 -22.33 -21.26 -3.30
C ARG A 266 -20.82 -21.38 -3.06
N THR A 267 -20.38 -21.89 -1.90
CA THR A 267 -18.97 -22.23 -1.67
C THR A 267 -18.56 -23.31 -2.67
N CYS A 268 -17.51 -23.03 -3.45
CA CYS A 268 -17.06 -23.97 -4.47
C CYS A 268 -16.07 -25.00 -3.87
N PRO A 269 -15.86 -26.15 -4.55
CA PRO A 269 -14.91 -27.19 -4.12
C PRO A 269 -13.45 -26.74 -4.06
N ILE A 270 -13.09 -25.63 -4.73
CA ILE A 270 -11.74 -25.06 -4.71
C ILE A 270 -11.51 -24.29 -3.40
N CYS A 271 -12.48 -23.45 -3.02
CA CYS A 271 -12.32 -22.55 -1.87
C CYS A 271 -12.58 -23.26 -0.54
N GLY A 272 -13.60 -24.11 -0.44
CA GLY A 272 -13.97 -24.76 0.83
C GLY A 272 -12.78 -25.41 1.58
N PRO A 273 -11.91 -26.18 0.91
CA PRO A 273 -10.72 -26.78 1.53
C PRO A 273 -9.62 -25.80 1.94
N LEU A 274 -9.70 -24.52 1.54
CA LEU A 274 -8.75 -23.48 1.94
C LEU A 274 -9.21 -22.70 3.17
N ASP A 275 -10.47 -22.84 3.58
CA ASP A 275 -11.01 -22.11 4.72
C ASP A 275 -10.23 -22.40 6.01
N GLY A 276 -9.84 -21.34 6.72
CA GLY A 276 -9.08 -21.42 7.96
C GLY A 276 -7.61 -21.81 7.80
N LYS A 277 -7.10 -21.99 6.57
CA LYS A 277 -5.67 -22.26 6.36
C LYS A 277 -4.86 -21.00 6.55
N VAL A 278 -3.73 -21.14 7.25
CA VAL A 278 -2.78 -20.08 7.54
C VAL A 278 -1.58 -20.21 6.60
N PHE A 279 -1.15 -19.08 6.04
CA PHE A 279 0.00 -18.98 5.17
C PHE A 279 0.85 -17.76 5.53
N ARG A 280 2.13 -17.77 5.15
CA ARG A 280 3.02 -16.62 5.32
C ARG A 280 2.78 -15.57 4.24
N LEU A 281 2.87 -14.29 4.58
CA LEU A 281 2.79 -13.20 3.60
C LEU A 281 3.89 -13.29 2.54
N SER A 282 5.10 -13.68 2.93
CA SER A 282 6.23 -13.86 2.02
C SER A 282 6.07 -15.00 1.01
N GLU A 283 5.04 -15.85 1.18
CA GLU A 283 4.74 -16.99 0.31
C GLU A 283 3.46 -16.78 -0.49
N ILE A 284 2.93 -15.55 -0.57
CA ILE A 284 1.73 -15.27 -1.35
C ILE A 284 1.91 -15.69 -2.81
N ASP A 285 0.98 -16.53 -3.25
CA ASP A 285 0.81 -16.98 -4.62
C ASP A 285 -0.69 -16.91 -4.97
N VAL A 286 -1.04 -15.88 -5.75
CA VAL A 286 -2.41 -15.55 -6.13
C VAL A 286 -3.00 -16.70 -6.95
N GLY A 287 -4.15 -17.20 -6.52
CA GLY A 287 -4.81 -18.34 -7.15
C GLY A 287 -4.44 -19.69 -6.53
N VAL A 288 -3.40 -19.75 -5.70
CA VAL A 288 -2.92 -21.00 -5.06
C VAL A 288 -3.18 -20.98 -3.56
N ASN A 289 -2.61 -20.01 -2.85
CA ASN A 289 -2.80 -19.83 -1.41
C ASN A 289 -3.40 -18.46 -1.04
N TYR A 290 -3.45 -17.53 -2.00
CA TYR A 290 -4.05 -16.20 -1.83
C TYR A 290 -5.20 -15.97 -2.82
N PRO A 291 -6.34 -15.40 -2.40
CA PRO A 291 -7.45 -15.10 -3.31
C PRO A 291 -7.09 -13.99 -4.32
N PRO A 292 -7.80 -13.90 -5.47
CA PRO A 292 -8.90 -14.75 -5.88
C PRO A 292 -8.45 -16.12 -6.44
N PHE A 293 -9.08 -17.20 -5.99
CA PHE A 293 -8.77 -18.58 -6.43
C PHE A 293 -9.36 -18.95 -7.79
N HIS A 294 -10.36 -18.21 -8.24
CA HIS A 294 -11.06 -18.46 -9.50
C HIS A 294 -11.82 -17.20 -9.95
N ALA A 295 -12.35 -17.24 -11.17
CA ALA A 295 -13.22 -16.16 -11.66
C ALA A 295 -14.43 -15.97 -10.73
N ARG A 296 -14.76 -14.71 -10.41
CA ARG A 296 -15.83 -14.33 -9.45
C ARG A 296 -15.64 -14.92 -8.04
N CYS A 297 -14.39 -15.07 -7.59
CA CYS A 297 -14.09 -15.45 -6.21
C CYS A 297 -14.68 -14.44 -5.21
N ARG A 298 -15.17 -14.96 -4.07
CA ARG A 298 -15.71 -14.18 -2.94
C ARG A 298 -14.98 -14.46 -1.63
N CYS A 299 -13.81 -15.07 -1.72
CA CYS A 299 -12.96 -15.33 -0.57
C CYS A 299 -12.09 -14.11 -0.32
N THR A 300 -11.72 -13.93 0.93
CA THR A 300 -10.83 -12.86 1.38
C THR A 300 -9.85 -13.44 2.40
N THR A 301 -9.03 -12.59 3.00
CA THR A 301 -8.09 -12.97 4.04
C THR A 301 -8.34 -12.19 5.33
N VAL A 302 -7.92 -12.78 6.44
CA VAL A 302 -7.91 -12.11 7.75
C VAL A 302 -6.49 -12.11 8.30
N PRO A 303 -6.13 -11.07 9.09
CA PRO A 303 -4.89 -11.09 9.85
C PRO A 303 -4.84 -12.32 10.77
N TYR A 304 -3.71 -13.02 10.77
CA TYR A 304 -3.44 -14.11 11.70
C TYR A 304 -2.27 -13.74 12.61
N PHE A 305 -2.48 -13.87 13.92
CA PHE A 305 -1.48 -13.60 14.95
C PHE A 305 -1.32 -14.88 15.78
N GLU A 306 -0.09 -15.36 15.96
CA GLU A 306 0.23 -16.44 16.89
C GLU A 306 0.03 -15.95 18.35
N ASP A 307 -0.34 -16.86 19.25
CA ASP A 307 -0.81 -16.54 20.62
C ASP A 307 0.26 -15.87 21.53
N GLU A 308 1.52 -15.79 21.11
CA GLU A 308 2.66 -15.20 21.84
C GLU A 308 3.24 -13.94 21.19
N ILE A 309 2.46 -13.16 20.42
CA ILE A 309 2.98 -11.94 19.79
C ILE A 309 2.73 -10.72 20.68
N ASP A 310 3.81 -10.22 21.29
CA ASP A 310 3.85 -8.83 21.73
C ASP A 310 3.97 -7.94 20.49
N VAL A 311 2.89 -7.22 20.17
CA VAL A 311 2.83 -6.32 19.02
C VAL A 311 3.92 -5.26 19.12
N GLY A 312 4.32 -4.88 20.34
CA GLY A 312 5.38 -3.90 20.60
C GLY A 312 6.75 -4.29 20.02
N GLU A 313 7.13 -5.56 20.08
CA GLU A 313 8.43 -6.04 19.55
C GLU A 313 8.45 -6.13 18.00
N ARG A 314 7.30 -6.38 17.36
CA ARG A 314 7.21 -6.51 15.89
C ARG A 314 7.10 -5.17 15.17
N ILE A 315 6.51 -4.16 15.83
CA ILE A 315 6.42 -2.79 15.29
C ILE A 315 7.79 -2.10 15.21
N ALA A 316 8.78 -2.55 15.98
CA ALA A 316 10.14 -1.97 16.03
C ALA A 316 10.96 -2.12 14.73
N ARG A 317 10.36 -2.60 13.62
CA ARG A 317 11.04 -2.86 12.33
C ARG A 317 10.66 -1.90 11.19
N SER A 318 10.13 -0.71 11.48
CA SER A 318 10.07 0.38 10.48
C SER A 318 11.12 1.44 10.79
N ALA A 319 11.98 1.72 9.80
CA ALA A 319 13.13 2.62 9.93
C ALA A 319 12.76 4.12 9.93
N ASP A 320 11.53 4.51 9.57
CA ASP A 320 11.20 5.92 9.28
C ASP A 320 9.79 6.39 9.72
N GLY A 321 9.03 5.59 10.47
CA GLY A 321 7.62 5.90 10.78
C GLY A 321 7.33 6.14 12.26
N ASP A 322 6.68 7.26 12.59
CA ASP A 322 6.05 7.45 13.91
C ASP A 322 4.99 6.37 14.14
N VAL A 323 5.09 5.69 15.28
CA VAL A 323 4.06 4.75 15.76
C VAL A 323 3.15 5.52 16.70
N TYR A 324 1.88 5.16 16.75
CA TYR A 324 0.89 5.87 17.54
C TYR A 324 -0.21 4.95 18.07
N TYR A 325 -0.87 5.33 19.15
CA TYR A 325 -2.04 4.63 19.67
C TYR A 325 -3.28 5.00 18.85
N VAL A 326 -4.06 3.99 18.49
CA VAL A 326 -5.35 4.20 17.82
C VAL A 326 -6.49 3.82 18.78
N PRO A 327 -7.34 4.79 19.21
CA PRO A 327 -8.45 4.51 20.11
C PRO A 327 -9.37 3.42 19.57
N GLY A 328 -9.72 2.45 20.42
CA GLY A 328 -10.57 1.32 20.02
C GLY A 328 -12.00 1.70 19.62
N ASP A 329 -12.45 2.91 19.95
CA ASP A 329 -13.76 3.49 19.68
C ASP A 329 -13.77 4.50 18.51
N ILE A 330 -12.63 4.84 17.91
CA ILE A 330 -12.56 5.75 16.75
C ILE A 330 -13.37 5.23 15.56
N THR A 331 -14.14 6.10 14.90
CA THR A 331 -14.85 5.75 13.67
C THR A 331 -13.92 5.75 12.46
N TYR A 332 -14.31 5.07 11.38
CA TYR A 332 -13.52 5.09 10.14
C TYR A 332 -13.41 6.51 9.57
N GLU A 333 -14.47 7.30 9.64
CA GLU A 333 -14.51 8.67 9.14
C GLU A 333 -13.57 9.59 9.93
N GLN A 334 -13.54 9.46 11.26
CA GLN A 334 -12.61 10.19 12.12
C GLN A 334 -11.17 9.76 11.83
N TRP A 335 -10.93 8.45 11.80
CA TRP A 335 -9.61 7.91 11.51
C TRP A 335 -9.07 8.38 10.15
N ARG A 336 -9.91 8.38 9.10
CA ARG A 336 -9.47 8.83 7.78
C ARG A 336 -9.08 10.32 7.80
N ALA A 337 -9.86 11.15 8.47
CA ALA A 337 -9.54 12.58 8.60
C ALA A 337 -8.21 12.81 9.33
N ASP A 338 -7.99 12.08 10.43
CA ASP A 338 -6.85 12.27 11.33
C ASP A 338 -5.55 11.65 10.80
N TYR A 339 -5.63 10.51 10.11
CA TYR A 339 -4.45 9.69 9.74
C TYR A 339 -4.19 9.57 8.23
N VAL A 340 -5.20 9.82 7.37
CA VAL A 340 -5.04 9.75 5.91
C VAL A 340 -5.03 11.14 5.28
N ASP A 341 -6.02 11.96 5.62
CA ASP A 341 -6.21 13.27 4.99
C ASP A 341 -5.32 14.36 5.63
N SER A 342 -4.86 14.17 6.87
CA SER A 342 -3.98 15.11 7.59
C SER A 342 -2.49 14.74 7.46
N PRO A 343 -1.55 15.69 7.29
CA PRO A 343 -0.12 15.40 7.02
C PRO A 343 0.64 14.75 8.19
N LYS A 344 0.12 14.81 9.42
CA LYS A 344 0.67 14.17 10.61
C LYS A 344 -0.45 13.57 11.46
N PRO A 345 -0.24 12.41 12.13
CA PRO A 345 -1.17 11.90 13.13
C PRO A 345 -1.33 12.87 14.30
N PRO A 346 -2.41 12.78 15.11
CA PRO A 346 -2.59 13.62 16.29
C PRO A 346 -1.38 13.51 17.25
N GLU A 347 -0.83 14.63 17.70
CA GLU A 347 0.38 14.67 18.56
C GLU A 347 0.24 13.81 19.83
N ASN A 348 -0.95 13.79 20.42
CA ASN A 348 -1.26 13.00 21.62
C ASN A 348 -1.38 11.48 21.36
N ALA A 349 -1.39 11.05 20.10
CA ALA A 349 -1.45 9.66 19.72
C ALA A 349 -0.05 9.06 19.52
N ILE A 350 0.99 9.87 19.25
CA ILE A 350 2.33 9.38 18.91
C ILE A 350 2.97 8.66 20.12
N ILE A 351 3.32 7.40 19.91
CA ILE A 351 4.07 6.54 20.83
C ILE A 351 5.54 6.66 20.46
N HIS A 352 6.36 7.22 21.36
CA HIS A 352 7.81 7.06 21.27
C HIS A 352 8.15 5.57 21.54
N THR A 353 8.51 4.83 20.50
CA THR A 353 8.52 3.35 20.36
C THR A 353 9.51 2.55 21.21
N LYS A 354 10.19 3.16 22.17
CA LYS A 354 11.07 2.45 23.10
C LYS A 354 10.54 2.73 24.50
N GLU A 355 10.11 1.69 25.22
CA GLU A 355 9.87 1.85 26.65
C GLU A 355 11.22 2.16 27.31
N TYR A 356 11.45 3.43 27.61
CA TYR A 356 12.62 3.88 28.35
C TYR A 356 12.34 3.76 29.84
N ARG A 357 13.21 3.05 30.56
CA ARG A 357 13.13 2.97 32.01
C ARG A 357 13.52 4.31 32.60
N THR A 358 12.63 4.87 33.43
CA THR A 358 12.89 6.04 34.27
C THR A 358 12.96 5.62 35.73
N PHE A 359 13.95 6.14 36.46
CA PHE A 359 14.06 5.94 37.89
C PHE A 359 13.49 7.15 38.64
N ASN A 360 12.61 6.88 39.59
CA ASN A 360 11.93 7.91 40.39
C ASN A 360 12.51 8.03 41.80
N ALA A 361 13.34 7.07 42.22
CA ALA A 361 13.92 7.04 43.55
C ALA A 361 15.35 6.47 43.54
N PRO A 362 16.25 7.01 44.38
CA PRO A 362 17.60 6.47 44.61
C PRO A 362 17.68 4.96 44.79
N GLU A 363 16.73 4.37 45.51
CA GLU A 363 16.69 2.94 45.83
C GLU A 363 16.56 2.10 44.56
N GLN A 364 15.75 2.55 43.59
CA GLN A 364 15.54 1.86 42.31
C GLN A 364 16.83 1.85 41.47
N VAL A 365 17.57 2.97 41.46
CA VAL A 365 18.87 3.05 40.79
C VAL A 365 19.86 2.09 41.42
N LYS A 366 19.95 2.06 42.76
CA LYS A 366 20.87 1.15 43.47
C LYS A 366 20.52 -0.32 43.27
N GLU A 367 19.24 -0.66 43.24
CA GLU A 367 18.80 -2.03 42.94
C GLU A 367 19.18 -2.45 41.53
N TRP A 368 18.98 -1.56 40.55
CA TRP A 368 19.39 -1.79 39.18
C TRP A 368 20.90 -1.90 39.00
N GLU A 369 21.68 -0.97 39.57
CA GLU A 369 23.15 -0.99 39.54
C GLU A 369 23.72 -2.30 40.11
N LYS A 370 23.15 -2.82 41.20
CA LYS A 370 23.56 -4.11 41.78
C LYS A 370 23.39 -5.29 40.83
N LEU A 371 22.44 -5.20 39.90
CA LEU A 371 22.18 -6.25 38.92
C LEU A 371 23.10 -6.13 37.70
N VAL A 372 23.34 -4.90 37.22
CA VAL A 372 24.00 -4.68 35.91
C VAL A 372 25.51 -4.42 36.01
N THR A 373 26.02 -3.91 37.12
CA THR A 373 27.43 -3.51 37.25
C THR A 373 28.44 -4.60 37.63
N PRO A 374 28.11 -5.71 38.33
CA PRO A 374 29.14 -6.63 38.83
C PRO A 374 30.09 -7.19 37.75
N GLN A 375 29.53 -7.72 36.65
CA GLN A 375 30.34 -8.28 35.56
C GLN A 375 31.18 -7.21 34.84
N TRP A 376 30.60 -6.02 34.66
CA TRP A 376 31.32 -4.90 34.07
C TRP A 376 32.48 -4.46 34.94
N LEU A 377 32.27 -4.29 36.26
CA LEU A 377 33.32 -3.91 37.20
C LEU A 377 34.48 -4.91 37.24
N GLU A 378 34.18 -6.22 37.16
CA GLU A 378 35.21 -7.27 37.07
C GLU A 378 36.00 -7.24 35.75
N SER A 379 35.41 -6.71 34.68
CA SER A 379 36.04 -6.60 33.35
C SER A 379 36.97 -5.39 33.19
N LEU A 380 36.90 -4.43 34.11
CA LEU A 380 37.70 -3.22 34.08
C LEU A 380 39.15 -3.48 34.52
N THR A 381 40.10 -2.90 33.79
CA THR A 381 41.47 -2.80 34.28
C THR A 381 41.57 -1.72 35.37
N ALA A 382 42.58 -1.82 36.23
CA ALA A 382 42.83 -0.80 37.25
C ALA A 382 43.04 0.60 36.64
N GLN A 383 43.56 0.69 35.42
CA GLN A 383 43.76 1.96 34.73
C GLN A 383 42.43 2.56 34.24
N GLU A 384 41.55 1.74 33.66
CA GLU A 384 40.22 2.19 33.21
C GLU A 384 39.36 2.65 34.40
N ALA A 385 39.29 1.85 35.46
CA ALA A 385 38.53 2.18 36.67
C ALA A 385 39.03 3.49 37.32
N ASN A 386 40.35 3.67 37.41
CA ASN A 386 40.96 4.90 37.93
C ASN A 386 40.70 6.10 37.00
N SER A 387 40.77 5.92 35.68
CA SER A 387 40.47 6.98 34.71
C SER A 387 39.01 7.42 34.78
N ILE A 388 38.05 6.50 34.93
CA ILE A 388 36.63 6.81 35.15
C ILE A 388 36.45 7.56 36.48
N THR A 389 37.07 7.08 37.56
CA THR A 389 37.03 7.74 38.87
C THR A 389 37.56 9.18 38.80
N MET A 390 38.72 9.38 38.18
CA MET A 390 39.31 10.71 37.97
C MET A 390 38.41 11.64 37.16
N TYR A 391 37.73 11.10 36.14
CA TYR A 391 36.78 11.85 35.34
C TYR A 391 35.62 12.34 36.21
N THR A 392 35.00 11.47 37.02
CA THR A 392 33.88 11.86 37.92
C THR A 392 34.27 12.89 38.98
N GLY A 393 35.57 13.06 39.24
CA GLY A 393 36.12 14.05 40.15
C GLY A 393 36.57 15.34 39.45
N PRO A 394 37.80 15.84 39.69
CA PRO A 394 38.22 17.16 39.20
C PRO A 394 38.55 17.20 37.70
N ALA A 395 38.77 16.05 37.04
CA ALA A 395 39.36 16.02 35.69
C ALA A 395 38.36 16.21 34.54
N TYR A 396 37.04 16.09 34.76
CA TYR A 396 36.06 16.14 33.66
C TYR A 396 36.16 17.41 32.81
N ARG A 397 36.46 18.57 33.42
CA ARG A 397 36.52 19.85 32.70
C ARG A 397 37.67 19.89 31.71
N ASP A 398 38.85 19.46 32.15
CA ASP A 398 40.06 19.50 31.33
C ASP A 398 39.98 18.46 30.21
N ILE A 399 39.49 17.25 30.50
CA ILE A 399 39.27 16.19 29.50
C ILE A 399 38.27 16.65 28.44
N ASN A 400 37.09 17.12 28.84
CA ASN A 400 36.07 17.57 27.89
C ASN A 400 36.50 18.81 27.09
N ARG A 401 37.25 19.74 27.70
CA ARG A 401 37.82 20.89 26.97
C ARG A 401 38.81 20.41 25.91
N ASN A 402 39.71 19.49 26.26
CA ASN A 402 40.68 18.93 25.32
C ASN A 402 39.99 18.29 24.11
N LEU A 403 38.91 17.52 24.33
CA LEU A 403 38.15 16.88 23.25
C LEU A 403 37.34 17.86 22.40
N ARG A 404 36.65 18.82 23.02
CA ARG A 404 35.78 19.78 22.31
C ARG A 404 36.58 20.78 21.48
N GLU A 405 37.65 21.32 22.06
CA GLU A 405 38.50 22.35 21.45
C GLU A 405 39.68 21.76 20.66
N ASN A 406 39.85 20.43 20.69
CA ASN A 406 40.94 19.72 20.01
C ASN A 406 42.33 20.27 20.40
N ILE A 407 42.56 20.45 21.71
CA ILE A 407 43.80 21.05 22.26
C ILE A 407 45.03 20.18 21.96
N GLY A 408 44.85 18.85 21.94
CA GLY A 408 45.91 17.89 21.60
C GLY A 408 46.82 17.51 22.79
N ASP A 409 46.34 17.65 24.03
CA ASP A 409 47.05 17.17 25.21
C ASP A 409 47.02 15.63 25.24
N LYS A 410 48.18 15.02 25.01
CA LYS A 410 48.33 13.56 24.92
C LYS A 410 47.88 12.84 26.18
N ARG A 411 48.17 13.39 27.37
CA ARG A 411 47.79 12.75 28.64
C ARG A 411 46.27 12.75 28.80
N LEU A 412 45.62 13.87 28.47
CA LEU A 412 44.16 13.96 28.54
C LEU A 412 43.48 13.09 27.47
N SER A 413 44.09 12.95 26.29
CA SER A 413 43.62 12.02 25.25
C SER A 413 43.76 10.56 25.68
N GLU A 414 44.89 10.15 26.26
CA GLU A 414 45.08 8.80 26.81
C GLU A 414 44.08 8.50 27.94
N LEU A 415 43.76 9.50 28.77
CA LEU A 415 42.71 9.35 29.79
C LEU A 415 41.33 9.17 29.15
N ALA A 416 40.99 9.96 28.13
CA ALA A 416 39.73 9.82 27.40
C ALA A 416 39.60 8.43 26.75
N GLU A 417 40.65 7.95 26.09
CA GLU A 417 40.67 6.61 25.47
C GLU A 417 40.43 5.49 26.49
N ARG A 418 41.04 5.58 27.68
CA ARG A 418 40.80 4.63 28.77
C ARG A 418 39.38 4.68 29.32
N ILE A 419 38.78 5.87 29.39
CA ILE A 419 37.38 6.03 29.81
C ILE A 419 36.46 5.39 28.78
N SER A 420 36.60 5.74 27.50
CA SER A 420 35.80 5.14 26.42
C SER A 420 35.95 3.62 26.37
N SER A 421 37.18 3.11 26.49
CA SER A 421 37.42 1.65 26.53
C SER A 421 36.79 0.98 27.75
N GLY A 422 36.73 1.64 28.90
CA GLY A 422 36.01 1.15 30.08
C GLY A 422 34.49 1.19 29.92
N ILE A 423 33.94 2.24 29.32
CA ILE A 423 32.50 2.39 29.04
C ILE A 423 32.04 1.34 28.02
N GLU A 424 32.80 1.11 26.96
CA GLU A 424 32.48 0.16 25.89
C GLU A 424 32.30 -1.28 26.39
N LYS A 425 32.92 -1.64 27.53
CA LYS A 425 32.75 -2.95 28.17
C LYS A 425 31.40 -3.12 28.88
N PHE A 426 30.64 -2.06 29.10
CA PHE A 426 29.33 -2.15 29.71
C PHE A 426 28.27 -2.47 28.65
N ASP A 427 27.67 -3.66 28.75
CA ASP A 427 26.56 -4.08 27.88
C ASP A 427 25.23 -3.49 28.38
N LEU A 428 24.87 -2.30 27.88
CA LEU A 428 23.60 -1.66 28.21
C LEU A 428 22.43 -2.42 27.58
N LYS A 429 21.73 -3.21 28.39
CA LYS A 429 20.57 -4.01 27.94
C LYS A 429 19.23 -3.26 27.97
N ASP A 430 19.10 -2.26 28.84
CA ASP A 430 17.88 -1.50 29.02
C ASP A 430 17.90 -0.22 28.17
N ASN A 431 16.75 0.20 27.64
CA ASN A 431 16.57 1.59 27.19
C ASN A 431 16.38 2.47 28.43
N LEU A 432 17.14 3.55 28.59
CA LEU A 432 17.11 4.41 29.79
C LEU A 432 16.74 5.86 29.48
N VAL A 433 16.02 6.50 30.40
CA VAL A 433 15.93 7.97 30.45
C VAL A 433 16.99 8.50 31.41
N VAL A 434 17.81 9.44 30.94
CA VAL A 434 18.79 10.14 31.77
C VAL A 434 18.66 11.66 31.62
N PHE A 435 19.05 12.41 32.63
CA PHE A 435 18.81 13.84 32.73
C PHE A 435 20.10 14.64 32.79
N ARG A 436 20.13 15.80 32.14
CA ARG A 436 21.28 16.72 32.18
C ARG A 436 20.80 18.16 32.14
N GLY A 437 21.30 19.01 33.03
CA GLY A 437 21.03 20.45 32.95
C GLY A 437 22.22 21.26 32.43
N MET A 438 21.91 22.36 31.74
CA MET A 438 22.89 23.28 31.18
C MET A 438 22.54 24.73 31.50
N SER A 439 23.56 25.59 31.62
CA SER A 439 23.39 26.99 32.01
C SER A 439 22.87 27.90 30.89
N LYS A 440 22.95 27.46 29.63
CA LYS A 440 22.47 28.19 28.44
C LYS A 440 22.17 27.23 27.30
N ASN A 441 21.28 27.65 26.39
CA ASN A 441 21.01 26.95 25.13
C ASN A 441 22.29 26.87 24.27
N PRO A 442 22.83 25.66 24.00
CA PRO A 442 24.06 25.49 23.22
C PRO A 442 23.82 25.54 21.71
N PHE A 443 22.57 25.44 21.24
CA PHE A 443 22.23 25.26 19.83
C PHE A 443 22.02 26.58 19.07
N GLY A 444 21.79 27.69 19.79
CA GLY A 444 21.69 29.02 19.20
C GLY A 444 20.44 29.27 18.35
N VAL A 445 19.43 28.42 18.46
CA VAL A 445 18.11 28.53 17.82
C VAL A 445 17.00 28.44 18.86
N ASP A 446 15.82 28.98 18.53
CA ASP A 446 14.66 28.98 19.42
C ASP A 446 14.06 27.59 19.59
N ALA A 447 13.28 27.38 20.65
CA ALA A 447 12.70 26.07 20.97
C ALA A 447 11.91 25.44 19.81
N ALA A 448 11.21 26.27 19.02
CA ALA A 448 10.43 25.81 17.87
C ALA A 448 11.27 25.21 16.73
N ASP A 449 12.55 25.58 16.63
CA ASP A 449 13.46 25.17 15.56
C ASP A 449 14.43 24.05 15.98
N LEU A 450 14.36 23.61 17.25
CA LEU A 450 15.22 22.54 17.78
C LEU A 450 14.80 21.13 17.33
N PRO A 451 13.51 20.76 17.26
CA PRO A 451 13.11 19.41 16.86
C PRO A 451 13.67 19.00 15.49
N GLY A 452 14.29 17.82 15.43
CA GLY A 452 14.95 17.28 14.24
C GLY A 452 16.43 17.64 14.09
N LEU A 453 16.96 18.59 14.88
CA LEU A 453 18.37 18.95 14.84
C LEU A 453 19.24 17.79 15.31
N ARG A 454 20.25 17.44 14.49
CA ARG A 454 21.28 16.45 14.83
C ARG A 454 22.58 17.14 15.19
N PHE A 455 23.24 16.66 16.23
CA PHE A 455 24.54 17.19 16.64
C PHE A 455 25.41 16.09 17.26
N LYS A 456 26.72 16.27 17.12
CA LYS A 456 27.74 15.40 17.68
C LYS A 456 28.38 16.06 18.89
N GLU A 457 28.34 15.42 20.04
CA GLU A 457 29.07 15.89 21.22
C GLU A 457 30.47 15.28 21.22
N LYS A 458 31.50 16.13 21.21
CA LYS A 458 32.91 15.69 21.17
C LYS A 458 33.44 15.25 22.53
N GLY A 459 32.91 15.81 23.62
CA GLY A 459 33.24 15.41 24.99
C GLY A 459 32.35 14.26 25.48
N PHE A 460 32.59 13.81 26.71
CA PHE A 460 31.67 12.95 27.44
C PHE A 460 30.50 13.76 28.00
N TRP A 461 29.35 13.11 28.19
CA TRP A 461 28.18 13.70 28.84
C TRP A 461 27.88 13.02 30.17
N SER A 462 28.15 13.75 31.25
CA SER A 462 27.71 13.40 32.60
C SER A 462 26.21 13.64 32.72
N THR A 463 25.44 12.57 32.94
CA THR A 463 23.98 12.63 33.09
C THR A 463 23.58 12.00 34.42
N SER A 464 22.38 12.28 34.91
CA SER A 464 21.83 11.66 36.11
C SER A 464 20.70 10.71 35.73
N MET A 465 20.62 9.56 36.39
CA MET A 465 19.48 8.64 36.24
C MET A 465 18.20 9.11 36.96
N LEU A 466 18.27 10.20 37.73
CA LEU A 466 17.14 10.75 38.49
C LEU A 466 16.78 12.17 38.03
N GLU A 467 15.48 12.41 37.84
CA GLU A 467 14.94 13.75 37.60
C GLU A 467 15.07 14.60 38.88
N GLY A 468 15.61 15.82 38.80
CA GLY A 468 15.48 16.81 39.87
C GLY A 468 16.65 17.01 40.84
N LYS A 469 17.85 16.48 40.60
CA LYS A 469 19.06 16.95 41.31
C LYS A 469 19.56 18.27 40.73
N LYS A 470 18.89 19.37 41.14
CA LYS A 470 19.23 20.80 41.01
C LYS A 470 20.36 21.12 40.00
N PHE A 471 20.07 21.00 38.72
CA PHE A 471 20.83 21.77 37.75
C PHE A 471 20.33 23.21 37.83
N ASN A 472 21.14 24.15 38.33
CA ASN A 472 20.83 25.59 38.36
C ASN A 472 20.89 26.22 36.94
N GLY A 473 20.41 25.50 35.93
CA GLY A 473 20.49 25.85 34.53
C GLY A 473 19.20 26.43 33.96
N SER A 474 19.32 27.14 32.84
CA SER A 474 18.18 27.59 32.02
C SER A 474 17.72 26.51 31.04
N VAL A 475 18.45 25.39 30.93
CA VAL A 475 18.12 24.27 30.05
C VAL A 475 18.09 22.97 30.85
N GLU A 476 17.01 22.21 30.70
CA GLU A 476 16.81 20.85 31.23
C GLU A 476 16.69 19.90 30.04
N MET A 477 17.58 18.90 29.97
CA MET A 477 17.56 17.88 28.92
C MET A 477 17.14 16.54 29.52
N GLU A 478 16.14 15.94 28.89
CA GLU A 478 15.81 14.52 28.99
C GLU A 478 16.46 13.81 27.80
N ILE A 479 17.28 12.81 28.07
CA ILE A 479 18.04 12.09 27.07
C ILE A 479 17.57 10.64 27.07
N LEU A 480 16.99 10.24 25.95
CA LEU A 480 16.59 8.89 25.64
C LEU A 480 17.83 8.12 25.16
N VAL A 481 18.23 7.11 25.92
CA VAL A 481 19.43 6.29 25.68
C VAL A 481 18.99 4.88 25.30
N PRO A 482 18.97 4.53 24.00
CA PRO A 482 18.59 3.19 23.56
C PRO A 482 19.54 2.14 24.13
N SER A 483 19.05 0.90 24.28
CA SER A 483 19.91 -0.25 24.57
C SER A 483 21.06 -0.33 23.57
N LYS A 484 22.20 -0.87 24.00
CA LYS A 484 23.47 -0.93 23.27
C LYS A 484 24.16 0.41 22.98
N SER A 485 23.60 1.55 23.42
CA SER A 485 24.33 2.83 23.38
C SER A 485 25.62 2.74 24.20
N ARG A 486 26.64 3.50 23.80
CA ARG A 486 27.91 3.61 24.55
C ARG A 486 27.74 4.52 25.76
N GLY A 487 27.38 3.93 26.90
CA GLY A 487 27.32 4.62 28.19
C GLY A 487 27.28 3.64 29.35
N ALA A 488 27.71 4.08 30.54
CA ALA A 488 27.80 3.21 31.72
C ALA A 488 27.38 3.92 33.02
N PRO A 489 26.80 3.21 34.01
CA PRO A 489 26.47 3.77 35.32
C PRO A 489 27.72 3.88 36.20
N VAL A 490 28.40 5.02 36.11
CA VAL A 490 29.69 5.25 36.80
C VAL A 490 29.54 5.64 38.26
N ASN A 491 28.31 5.84 38.76
CA ASN A 491 28.03 6.11 40.18
C ASN A 491 28.72 5.13 41.14
N VAL A 492 28.86 3.85 40.76
CA VAL A 492 29.54 2.84 41.58
C VAL A 492 31.05 3.07 41.75
N LEU A 493 31.68 3.81 40.83
CA LEU A 493 33.09 4.19 40.82
C LEU A 493 33.32 5.66 41.21
N SER A 494 32.28 6.49 41.22
CA SER A 494 32.38 7.93 41.39
C SER A 494 32.88 8.35 42.77
N GLU A 495 33.70 9.41 42.83
CA GLU A 495 34.06 10.09 44.09
C GLU A 495 32.83 10.71 44.78
N PHE A 496 31.75 10.96 44.03
CA PHE A 496 30.46 11.49 44.49
C PHE A 496 29.36 10.42 44.49
N LYS A 497 29.72 9.18 44.85
CA LYS A 497 28.78 8.05 44.95
C LYS A 497 27.54 8.41 45.77
N ASP A 498 26.37 7.98 45.28
CA ASP A 498 25.04 8.22 45.87
C ASP A 498 24.61 9.71 45.91
N VAL A 499 25.40 10.62 45.32
CA VAL A 499 25.09 12.05 45.22
C VAL A 499 24.50 12.42 43.85
N GLU A 500 25.00 11.88 42.74
CA GLU A 500 24.52 12.29 41.41
C GLU A 500 23.86 11.17 40.61
N TYR A 501 24.02 9.90 41.04
CA TYR A 501 23.52 8.73 40.30
C TYR A 501 23.92 8.80 38.82
N GLU A 502 25.21 9.07 38.60
CA GLU A 502 25.75 9.44 37.30
C GLU A 502 25.72 8.26 36.32
N PHE A 503 25.13 8.51 35.15
CA PHE A 503 25.27 7.69 33.96
C PHE A 503 26.13 8.48 32.96
N LEU A 504 27.28 7.92 32.58
CA LEU A 504 28.25 8.60 31.73
C LEU A 504 28.09 8.12 30.29
N LEU A 505 27.68 9.04 29.41
CA LEU A 505 27.62 8.83 27.97
C LEU A 505 28.99 9.08 27.33
N ASP A 506 29.40 8.18 26.44
CA ASP A 506 30.71 8.20 25.79
C ASP A 506 30.92 9.46 24.93
N SER A 507 32.19 9.77 24.68
CA SER A 507 32.59 10.88 23.81
C SER A 507 32.33 10.57 22.33
N GLY A 508 31.98 11.60 21.57
CA GLY A 508 31.77 11.46 20.13
C GLY A 508 30.43 10.83 19.74
N LEU A 509 29.46 10.75 20.64
CA LEU A 509 28.09 10.31 20.32
C LEU A 509 27.33 11.37 19.51
N GLU A 510 26.45 10.88 18.64
CA GLU A 510 25.50 11.70 17.90
C GLU A 510 24.13 11.66 18.58
N TYR A 511 23.42 12.78 18.56
CA TYR A 511 22.13 12.97 19.20
C TYR A 511 21.17 13.63 18.22
N ARG A 512 19.90 13.27 18.32
CA ARG A 512 18.78 13.92 17.60
C ARG A 512 17.84 14.56 18.62
N ILE A 513 17.54 15.84 18.45
CA ILE A 513 16.50 16.49 19.27
C ILE A 513 15.13 16.02 18.78
N ILE A 514 14.31 15.53 19.70
CA ILE A 514 12.96 15.01 19.46
C ILE A 514 11.91 16.09 19.75
N GLU A 515 12.03 16.73 20.90
CA GLU A 515 11.10 17.77 21.36
C GLU A 515 11.89 18.91 22.01
N ALA A 516 11.37 20.12 21.90
CA ALA A 516 11.79 21.22 22.75
C ALA A 516 10.62 22.14 23.07
N ASN A 517 10.57 22.59 24.32
CA ASN A 517 9.54 23.50 24.82
C ASN A 517 10.17 24.53 25.74
N GLU A 518 9.80 25.80 25.58
CA GLU A 518 10.25 26.87 26.46
C GLU A 518 9.07 27.42 27.27
N SER A 519 9.19 27.33 28.59
CA SER A 519 8.19 27.85 29.53
C SER A 519 8.87 28.49 30.74
N ASN A 520 8.39 29.67 31.14
CA ASN A 520 8.90 30.41 32.30
C ASN A 520 10.43 30.65 32.28
N GLY A 521 11.01 30.87 31.09
CA GLY A 521 12.46 31.08 30.91
C GLY A 521 13.32 29.83 31.10
N LYS A 522 12.71 28.64 31.11
CA LYS A 522 13.39 27.35 31.08
C LYS A 522 13.11 26.65 29.76
N LEU A 523 14.17 26.22 29.10
CA LEU A 523 14.13 25.39 27.90
C LEU A 523 14.21 23.92 28.30
N LYS A 524 13.14 23.16 28.03
CA LYS A 524 13.12 21.70 28.16
C LYS A 524 13.39 21.08 26.81
N ILE A 525 14.30 20.12 26.74
CA ILE A 525 14.68 19.44 25.51
C ILE A 525 14.61 17.93 25.74
N VAL A 526 13.94 17.21 24.84
CA VAL A 526 14.03 15.75 24.75
C VAL A 526 14.94 15.42 23.58
N ALA A 527 16.01 14.67 23.83
CA ALA A 527 16.95 14.23 22.80
C ALA A 527 17.13 12.71 22.85
N GLU A 528 17.43 12.08 21.71
CA GLU A 528 17.73 10.64 21.62
C GLU A 528 19.17 10.44 21.14
N VAL A 529 19.90 9.50 21.76
CA VAL A 529 21.19 9.02 21.26
C VAL A 529 20.98 8.25 19.97
N VAL A 530 21.71 8.62 18.90
CA VAL A 530 21.71 7.89 17.63
C VAL A 530 22.70 6.73 17.73
N VAL A 531 22.25 5.51 17.46
CA VAL A 531 23.08 4.30 17.55
C VAL A 531 23.55 3.92 16.15
N ASP A 532 24.85 3.65 15.97
CA ASP A 532 25.41 3.27 14.67
C ASP A 532 24.77 1.96 14.16
N GLY A 533 23.93 2.08 13.12
CA GLY A 533 23.09 0.99 12.60
C GLY A 533 21.65 1.42 12.26
N ASP A 534 21.25 2.62 12.66
CA ASP A 534 20.03 3.33 12.23
C ASP A 534 20.13 3.89 10.80
#